data_AF-A0AB74UZ32-F1
#
_entry.id   AF-A0AB74UZ32-F1
#
_cell.length_a   1.000
_cell.length_b   1.000
_cell.length_c   1.000
_cell.angle_alpha   90.00
_cell.angle_beta   90.00
_cell.angle_gamma   90.00
#
_symmetry.space_group_name_H-M   'P 1'
#
loop_
_entity.id
_entity.type
_entity.pdbx_description
1 polymer ?
#
loop_
_entity_poly.entity_id
_entity_poly.type
_entity_poly.pdbx_seq_one_letter_code
_entity_poly.pdbx_strand_id
1 'polypeptide(L)'
;MKRNYLFSLLALCAIASACQSAQSPNTSVTPPASTVDQPATVASTTKSAAITAKVSPAASTGTASPSTSPAIGPGLTEGMAYADFHSALFNQGWVPVVDKQCMANVVGGNYKTLCATHPNAMCNACQQMPELSSCGSGGVCLMRFHHPGSNKNLDVGTFGEIGDWNVHGGHSQIFVTGWTVTPAVTH
;
A
#
# COMPACT_ATOMS: atom_id res chain seq x y z
N MET A 1 53.02 -1.95 -26.84
CA MET A 1 53.20 -3.42 -26.83
C MET A 1 51.84 -4.07 -26.64
N LYS A 2 51.36 -4.80 -27.65
CA LYS A 2 50.10 -5.57 -27.65
C LYS A 2 50.39 -6.97 -27.11
N ARG A 3 49.50 -7.53 -26.28
CA ARG A 3 49.36 -8.99 -26.14
C ARG A 3 47.90 -9.36 -25.90
N ASN A 4 47.31 -9.85 -26.97
CA ASN A 4 46.11 -10.69 -27.01
C ASN A 4 46.43 -12.02 -26.32
N TYR A 5 45.47 -12.58 -25.58
CA TYR A 5 45.31 -14.03 -25.48
C TYR A 5 43.85 -14.39 -25.74
N LEU A 6 43.67 -14.91 -26.96
CA LEU A 6 42.55 -15.68 -27.45
C LEU A 6 42.86 -17.16 -27.12
N PHE A 7 41.85 -17.91 -26.67
CA PHE A 7 41.48 -19.28 -27.10
C PHE A 7 40.99 -20.23 -26.00
N SER A 8 39.83 -20.82 -26.35
CA SER A 8 39.32 -22.17 -26.07
C SER A 8 38.42 -22.35 -24.86
N LEU A 9 37.09 -22.42 -25.06
CA LEU A 9 36.27 -23.55 -25.57
C LEU A 9 36.01 -24.60 -24.50
N LEU A 10 34.77 -24.67 -24.00
CA LEU A 10 33.81 -25.77 -24.23
C LEU A 10 32.74 -25.81 -23.12
N ALA A 11 31.48 -25.92 -23.58
CA ALA A 11 30.52 -26.98 -23.20
C ALA A 11 29.11 -26.44 -22.92
N LEU A 12 28.21 -26.81 -23.85
CA LEU A 12 26.76 -26.78 -23.72
C LEU A 12 26.29 -27.52 -22.45
N CYS A 13 25.25 -26.99 -21.81
CA CYS A 13 24.20 -27.82 -21.22
C CYS A 13 22.84 -27.15 -21.44
N ALA A 14 22.08 -27.73 -22.37
CA ALA A 14 20.65 -27.51 -22.49
C ALA A 14 19.95 -28.23 -21.33
N ILE A 15 19.06 -27.54 -20.61
CA ILE A 15 18.07 -28.20 -19.77
C ILE A 15 16.71 -27.57 -20.09
N ALA A 16 15.90 -28.35 -20.80
CA ALA A 16 14.49 -28.11 -20.99
C ALA A 16 13.79 -28.19 -19.63
N SER A 17 13.19 -27.09 -19.17
CA SER A 17 12.22 -27.15 -18.07
C SER A 17 10.82 -27.29 -18.65
N ALA A 18 10.22 -28.45 -18.41
CA ALA A 18 8.85 -28.77 -18.77
C ALA A 18 7.86 -27.88 -18.02
N CYS A 19 6.89 -27.31 -18.75
CA CYS A 19 5.68 -26.76 -18.16
C CYS A 19 4.86 -27.89 -17.51
N GLN A 20 4.78 -27.91 -16.19
CA GLN A 20 3.89 -28.81 -15.46
C GLN A 20 2.62 -28.05 -15.09
N SER A 21 1.56 -28.26 -15.87
CA SER A 21 0.22 -27.74 -15.59
C SER A 21 -0.36 -28.50 -14.39
N ALA A 22 -0.42 -27.86 -13.22
CA ALA A 22 -1.10 -28.40 -12.05
C ALA A 22 -2.62 -28.19 -12.19
N GLN A 23 -3.34 -29.28 -12.46
CA GLN A 23 -4.80 -29.36 -12.33
C GLN A 23 -5.17 -29.33 -10.84
N SER A 24 -6.08 -28.43 -10.46
CA SER A 24 -6.68 -28.40 -9.12
C SER A 24 -7.83 -29.42 -9.03
N PRO A 25 -7.85 -30.33 -8.05
CA PRO A 25 -9.02 -31.14 -7.77
C PRO A 25 -10.04 -30.33 -6.94
N ASN A 26 -11.20 -30.07 -7.52
CA ASN A 26 -12.41 -29.61 -6.82
C ASN A 26 -12.76 -30.63 -5.72
N THR A 27 -12.55 -30.25 -4.45
CA THR A 27 -13.04 -31.00 -3.30
C THR A 27 -14.27 -30.30 -2.76
N SER A 28 -15.43 -30.72 -3.24
CA SER A 28 -16.72 -30.41 -2.63
C SER A 28 -17.01 -31.49 -1.58
N VAL A 29 -16.82 -31.18 -0.29
CA VAL A 29 -17.32 -32.03 0.80
C VAL A 29 -17.98 -31.16 1.88
N THR A 30 -19.31 -31.22 1.81
CA THR A 30 -20.38 -31.14 2.82
C THR A 30 -20.00 -30.91 4.29
N PRO A 31 -20.62 -29.93 4.98
CA PRO A 31 -20.67 -29.89 6.45
C PRO A 31 -21.82 -30.76 7.01
N PRO A 32 -21.66 -31.34 8.22
CA PRO A 32 -22.63 -32.25 8.82
C PRO A 32 -23.82 -31.53 9.46
N ALA A 33 -24.95 -32.25 9.47
CA ALA A 33 -26.18 -31.89 10.15
C ALA A 33 -26.02 -31.91 11.68
N SER A 34 -26.62 -30.93 12.35
CA SER A 34 -27.20 -31.12 13.68
C SER A 34 -28.36 -30.15 13.94
N THR A 35 -29.48 -30.79 14.23
CA THR A 35 -30.82 -30.39 14.65
C THR A 35 -30.88 -29.33 15.75
N VAL A 36 -31.74 -28.31 15.58
CA VAL A 36 -32.57 -27.74 16.65
C VAL A 36 -33.96 -27.40 16.10
N ASP A 37 -34.97 -27.98 16.72
CA ASP A 37 -36.41 -27.70 16.65
C ASP A 37 -36.77 -26.21 16.73
N GLN A 38 -37.67 -25.74 15.84
CA GLN A 38 -38.85 -24.96 16.26
C GLN A 38 -39.93 -24.88 15.15
N PRO A 39 -41.23 -25.07 15.46
CA PRO A 39 -42.32 -24.94 14.50
C PRO A 39 -43.02 -23.58 14.54
N ALA A 40 -43.90 -23.38 13.54
CA ALA A 40 -44.98 -22.41 13.40
C ALA A 40 -44.70 -21.13 12.58
N THR A 41 -44.93 -21.28 11.28
CA THR A 41 -45.93 -20.55 10.48
C THR A 41 -46.36 -19.16 10.98
N VAL A 42 -46.00 -18.12 10.22
CA VAL A 42 -46.97 -17.14 9.69
C VAL A 42 -46.45 -16.52 8.40
N ALA A 43 -47.28 -16.62 7.37
CA ALA A 43 -47.11 -16.01 6.07
C ALA A 43 -47.19 -14.49 6.17
N SER A 44 -46.44 -13.79 5.31
CA SER A 44 -46.84 -12.48 4.78
C SER A 44 -46.25 -12.27 3.40
N THR A 45 -47.10 -12.55 2.43
CA THR A 45 -47.01 -12.13 1.04
C THR A 45 -47.10 -10.60 0.97
N THR A 46 -46.07 -9.96 0.41
CA THR A 46 -46.22 -8.63 -0.22
C THR A 46 -45.38 -8.56 -1.48
N LYS A 47 -46.03 -8.93 -2.58
CA LYS A 47 -46.02 -8.28 -3.90
C LYS A 47 -44.69 -7.63 -4.33
N SER A 48 -43.87 -8.43 -5.00
CA SER A 48 -42.78 -7.95 -5.85
C SER A 48 -43.36 -7.19 -7.05
N ALA A 49 -43.34 -5.87 -6.97
CA ALA A 49 -43.59 -5.00 -8.13
C ALA A 49 -42.24 -4.67 -8.76
N ALA A 50 -42.02 -5.22 -9.96
CA ALA A 50 -40.89 -4.89 -10.81
C ALA A 50 -40.88 -3.39 -11.12
N ILE A 51 -39.82 -2.70 -10.69
CA ILE A 51 -39.45 -1.39 -11.23
C ILE A 51 -38.30 -1.57 -12.21
N THR A 52 -38.66 -1.55 -13.48
CA THR A 52 -37.76 -1.43 -14.63
C THR A 52 -37.06 -0.07 -14.55
N ALA A 53 -35.91 -0.01 -13.87
CA ALA A 53 -35.07 1.18 -13.89
C ALA A 53 -34.25 1.21 -15.19
N LYS A 54 -34.72 2.06 -16.11
CA LYS A 54 -34.06 2.50 -17.33
C LYS A 54 -32.60 2.89 -17.05
N VAL A 55 -31.65 2.08 -17.52
CA VAL A 55 -30.22 2.39 -17.51
C VAL A 55 -30.02 3.60 -18.42
N SER A 56 -29.82 4.77 -17.80
CA SER A 56 -29.35 5.97 -18.49
C SER A 56 -27.85 6.08 -18.20
N PRO A 57 -26.97 6.15 -19.22
CA PRO A 57 -25.55 6.30 -19.01
C PRO A 57 -25.27 7.74 -18.56
N ALA A 58 -25.13 7.94 -17.25
CA ALA A 58 -24.51 9.15 -16.74
C ALA A 58 -23.00 8.99 -16.92
N ALA A 59 -22.52 9.41 -18.09
CA ALA A 59 -21.11 9.74 -18.28
C ALA A 59 -20.74 10.79 -17.24
N SER A 60 -20.17 10.33 -16.12
CA SER A 60 -19.53 11.20 -15.17
C SER A 60 -18.18 11.57 -15.76
N THR A 61 -18.17 12.61 -16.61
CA THR A 61 -16.97 13.39 -16.86
C THR A 61 -16.61 14.10 -15.57
N GLY A 62 -16.03 13.34 -14.64
CA GLY A 62 -15.26 13.89 -13.54
C GLY A 62 -14.01 14.50 -14.15
N THR A 63 -14.07 15.79 -14.44
CA THR A 63 -12.89 16.62 -14.61
C THR A 63 -12.04 16.42 -13.36
N ALA A 64 -10.97 15.63 -13.47
CA ALA A 64 -9.95 15.55 -12.44
C ALA A 64 -9.47 16.98 -12.17
N SER A 65 -9.78 17.51 -10.99
CA SER A 65 -9.18 18.75 -10.55
C SER A 65 -7.67 18.55 -10.53
N PRO A 66 -6.87 19.45 -11.10
CA PRO A 66 -5.44 19.43 -10.89
C PRO A 66 -5.21 19.73 -9.41
N SER A 67 -4.92 18.68 -8.64
CA SER A 67 -4.44 18.78 -7.27
C SER A 67 -3.12 19.54 -7.30
N THR A 68 -3.19 20.87 -7.17
CA THR A 68 -1.99 21.67 -6.98
C THR A 68 -1.58 21.45 -5.53
N SER A 69 -0.78 20.41 -5.30
CA SER A 69 -0.23 20.12 -3.99
C SER A 69 0.46 21.39 -3.44
N PRO A 70 0.18 21.81 -2.18
CA PRO A 70 0.74 23.04 -1.61
C PRO A 70 2.26 23.06 -1.69
N ALA A 71 2.89 24.18 -2.04
CA ALA A 71 4.34 24.23 -2.23
C ALA A 71 5.11 23.91 -0.93
N ILE A 72 5.68 22.70 -0.86
CA ILE A 72 6.68 22.26 0.12
C ILE A 72 8.06 22.35 -0.54
N GLY A 73 8.69 23.52 -0.43
CA GLY A 73 10.03 23.78 -0.95
C GLY A 73 10.27 23.39 -2.44
N PRO A 74 11.51 23.54 -2.92
CA PRO A 74 11.87 23.12 -4.26
C PRO A 74 12.18 21.61 -4.34
N GLY A 75 11.95 20.99 -5.49
CA GLY A 75 12.42 19.63 -5.80
C GLY A 75 11.53 18.48 -5.30
N LEU A 76 10.31 18.77 -4.83
CA LEU A 76 9.32 17.75 -4.49
C LEU A 76 8.24 17.69 -5.57
N THR A 77 7.93 16.49 -6.05
CA THR A 77 6.93 16.25 -7.10
C THR A 77 6.12 15.00 -6.79
N GLU A 78 4.82 15.04 -7.11
CA GLU A 78 4.00 13.82 -7.14
C GLU A 78 4.58 12.81 -8.13
N GLY A 79 4.44 11.52 -7.82
CA GLY A 79 4.97 10.41 -8.61
C GLY A 79 6.46 10.10 -8.38
N MET A 80 7.20 10.90 -7.61
CA MET A 80 8.57 10.54 -7.25
C MET A 80 8.61 9.40 -6.23
N ALA A 81 9.73 8.67 -6.18
CA ALA A 81 9.94 7.63 -5.19
C ALA A 81 9.88 8.21 -3.77
N TYR A 82 9.28 7.47 -2.85
CA TYR A 82 9.15 7.92 -1.47
C TYR A 82 10.51 8.21 -0.81
N ALA A 83 11.53 7.38 -1.04
CA ALA A 83 12.86 7.58 -0.47
C ALA A 83 13.51 8.91 -0.91
N ASP A 84 13.33 9.28 -2.19
CA ASP A 84 13.81 10.56 -2.73
C ASP A 84 13.06 11.74 -2.10
N PHE A 85 11.74 11.61 -1.97
CA PHE A 85 10.88 12.63 -1.35
C PHE A 85 11.25 12.83 0.12
N HIS A 86 11.42 11.73 0.87
CA HIS A 86 11.81 11.73 2.28
C HIS A 86 13.17 12.42 2.47
N SER A 87 14.15 12.11 1.62
CA SER A 87 15.48 12.73 1.66
C SER A 87 15.42 14.24 1.39
N ALA A 88 14.63 14.65 0.40
CA ALA A 88 14.45 16.06 0.06
C ALA A 88 13.71 16.83 1.17
N LEU A 89 12.69 16.23 1.80
CA LEU A 89 12.02 16.82 2.98
C LEU A 89 12.97 17.00 4.15
N PHE A 90 13.79 15.99 4.45
CA PHE A 90 14.75 16.05 5.54
C PHE A 90 15.77 17.18 5.34
N ASN A 91 16.27 17.36 4.10
CA ASN A 91 17.16 18.46 3.74
C ASN A 91 16.50 19.85 3.85
N GLN A 92 15.18 19.92 3.85
CA GLN A 92 14.40 21.14 4.04
C GLN A 92 14.00 21.37 5.50
N GLY A 93 14.46 20.54 6.44
CA GLY A 93 14.20 20.71 7.88
C GLY A 93 12.88 20.10 8.38
N TRP A 94 12.20 19.30 7.56
CA TRP A 94 11.09 18.48 8.03
C TRP A 94 11.60 17.29 8.81
N VAL A 95 10.91 16.96 9.91
CA VAL A 95 11.23 15.82 10.76
C VAL A 95 10.07 14.82 10.79
N PRO A 96 10.35 13.50 10.78
CA PRO A 96 9.34 12.48 10.99
C PRO A 96 8.59 12.65 12.31
N VAL A 97 7.27 12.43 12.30
CA VAL A 97 6.44 12.38 13.51
C VAL A 97 6.23 10.94 13.91
N VAL A 98 6.78 10.52 15.05
CA VAL A 98 6.64 9.16 15.58
C VAL A 98 5.17 8.82 15.85
N ASP A 99 4.60 7.87 15.11
CA ASP A 99 3.26 7.33 15.38
C ASP A 99 3.33 6.07 16.27
N LYS A 100 2.93 6.21 17.53
CA LYS A 100 2.87 5.09 18.49
C LYS A 100 1.80 4.05 18.15
N GLN A 101 0.87 4.36 17.24
CA GLN A 101 -0.18 3.47 16.77
C GLN A 101 0.17 2.80 15.44
N CYS A 102 1.34 3.05 14.85
CA CYS A 102 1.73 2.47 13.56
C CYS A 102 1.47 0.96 13.49
N MET A 103 1.96 0.20 14.47
CA MET A 103 1.79 -1.26 14.50
C MET A 103 0.32 -1.69 14.47
N ALA A 104 -0.53 -1.02 15.24
CA ALA A 104 -1.96 -1.32 15.27
C ALA A 104 -2.65 -0.93 13.96
N ASN A 105 -2.25 0.19 13.35
CA ASN A 105 -2.85 0.74 12.14
C ASN A 105 -2.41 0.05 10.84
N VAL A 106 -1.16 -0.43 10.80
CA VAL A 106 -0.52 -1.00 9.60
C VAL A 106 -0.57 -2.52 9.62
N VAL A 107 -0.27 -3.14 10.76
CA VAL A 107 -0.22 -4.61 10.89
C VAL A 107 -1.56 -5.18 11.39
N GLY A 108 -2.30 -4.41 12.19
CA GLY A 108 -3.59 -4.79 12.75
C GLY A 108 -3.52 -5.17 14.24
N GLY A 109 -4.69 -5.50 14.83
CA GLY A 109 -4.82 -5.69 16.28
C GLY A 109 -4.01 -6.86 16.87
N ASN A 110 -3.59 -7.83 16.05
CA ASN A 110 -2.78 -8.99 16.48
C ASN A 110 -1.27 -8.80 16.23
N TYR A 111 -0.80 -7.58 15.96
CA TYR A 111 0.59 -7.31 15.56
C TYR A 111 1.64 -7.90 16.50
N LYS A 112 1.37 -7.95 17.82
CA LYS A 112 2.34 -8.46 18.81
C LYS A 112 2.73 -9.90 18.55
N THR A 113 1.75 -10.76 18.26
CA THR A 113 2.00 -12.17 17.94
C THR A 113 2.54 -12.28 16.52
N LEU A 114 1.93 -11.58 15.57
CA LEU A 114 2.30 -11.70 14.16
C LEU A 114 3.74 -11.26 13.89
N CYS A 115 4.14 -10.08 14.36
CA CYS A 115 5.50 -9.57 14.18
C CYS A 115 6.56 -10.37 14.96
N ALA A 116 6.17 -11.05 16.04
CA ALA A 116 7.09 -11.91 16.80
C ALA A 116 7.32 -13.27 16.12
N THR A 117 6.30 -13.85 15.49
CA THR A 117 6.40 -15.19 14.87
C THR A 117 6.75 -15.13 13.39
N HIS A 118 6.24 -14.13 12.67
CA HIS A 118 6.41 -13.97 11.22
C HIS A 118 6.61 -12.49 10.88
N PRO A 119 7.81 -11.94 11.11
CA PRO A 119 8.10 -10.56 10.75
C PRO A 119 7.94 -10.37 9.24
N ASN A 120 7.09 -9.41 8.86
CA ASN A 120 6.84 -9.05 7.47
C ASN A 120 7.29 -7.60 7.19
N ALA A 121 7.17 -7.18 5.93
CA ALA A 121 7.53 -5.83 5.52
C ALA A 121 6.82 -4.74 6.35
N MET A 122 5.54 -4.96 6.67
CA MET A 122 4.72 -4.04 7.47
C MET A 122 5.23 -3.87 8.91
N CYS A 123 5.62 -4.96 9.57
CA CYS A 123 6.24 -4.93 10.90
C CYS A 123 7.56 -4.15 10.90
N ASN A 124 8.39 -4.32 9.88
CA ASN A 124 9.67 -3.62 9.76
C ASN A 124 9.47 -2.15 9.43
N ALA A 125 8.52 -1.83 8.54
CA ALA A 125 8.20 -0.45 8.17
C ALA A 125 7.85 0.38 9.41
N CYS A 126 7.00 -0.11 10.30
CA CYS A 126 6.66 0.60 11.55
C CYS A 126 7.83 0.79 12.53
N GLN A 127 8.91 0.02 12.40
CA GLN A 127 10.12 0.20 13.24
C GLN A 127 11.12 1.17 12.61
N GLN A 128 11.13 1.26 11.29
CA GLN A 128 12.13 2.00 10.52
C GLN A 128 11.63 3.36 10.02
N MET A 129 10.32 3.51 9.88
CA MET A 129 9.63 4.70 9.39
C MET A 129 8.81 5.32 10.53
N PRO A 130 9.41 6.13 11.41
CA PRO A 130 8.67 6.78 12.50
C PRO A 130 7.47 7.59 12.01
N GLU A 131 7.57 8.19 10.83
CA GLU A 131 6.52 8.96 10.16
C GLU A 131 5.33 8.12 9.69
N LEU A 132 5.46 6.79 9.57
CA LEU A 132 4.40 5.94 9.05
C LEU A 132 3.24 5.89 10.04
N SER A 133 2.09 6.42 9.65
CA SER A 133 0.90 6.41 10.50
C SER A 133 -0.04 5.26 10.20
N SER A 134 -0.27 4.98 8.92
CA SER A 134 -1.16 3.92 8.47
C SER A 134 -0.74 3.45 7.08
N CYS A 135 -0.91 2.17 6.80
CA CYS A 135 -0.82 1.64 5.46
C CYS A 135 -1.83 0.51 5.30
N GLY A 136 -2.72 0.65 4.32
CA GLY A 136 -3.77 -0.33 4.05
C GLY A 136 -3.29 -1.44 3.13
N SER A 137 -4.05 -2.53 3.06
CA SER A 137 -3.79 -3.67 2.15
C SER A 137 -3.84 -3.29 0.66
N GLY A 138 -4.34 -2.11 0.32
CA GLY A 138 -4.34 -1.56 -1.04
C GLY A 138 -3.06 -0.81 -1.42
N GLY A 139 -2.03 -0.82 -0.57
CA GLY A 139 -0.76 -0.11 -0.81
C GLY A 139 -0.82 1.40 -0.61
N VAL A 140 -1.97 1.96 -0.20
CA VAL A 140 -2.08 3.36 0.20
C VAL A 140 -1.56 3.52 1.61
N CYS A 141 -0.57 4.37 1.80
CA CYS A 141 -0.06 4.71 3.11
C CYS A 141 -0.11 6.23 3.38
N LEU A 142 -0.09 6.58 4.66
CA LEU A 142 -0.05 7.95 5.17
C LEU A 142 1.20 8.14 6.02
N MET A 143 2.01 9.12 5.65
CA MET A 143 3.21 9.52 6.39
C MET A 143 3.03 10.91 7.00
N ARG A 144 3.61 11.15 8.17
CA ARG A 144 3.48 12.43 8.89
C ARG A 144 4.82 13.05 9.23
N PHE A 145 4.95 14.32 8.89
CA PHE A 145 6.11 15.14 9.19
C PHE A 145 5.71 16.42 9.92
N HIS A 146 6.66 16.99 10.64
CA HIS A 146 6.55 18.28 11.29
C HIS A 146 7.72 19.18 10.89
N HIS A 147 7.48 20.47 10.71
CA HIS A 147 8.53 21.45 10.46
C HIS A 147 8.65 22.39 11.66
N PRO A 148 9.64 22.18 12.56
CA PRO A 148 9.73 22.92 13.82
C PRO A 148 9.93 24.42 13.60
N GLY A 149 10.71 24.81 12.57
CA GLY A 149 10.99 26.22 12.29
C GLY A 149 9.80 27.03 11.76
N SER A 150 8.73 26.37 11.30
CA SER A 150 7.54 27.04 10.74
C SER A 150 6.25 26.63 11.42
N ASN A 151 6.34 25.76 12.43
CA ASN A 151 5.23 25.17 13.17
C ASN A 151 4.14 24.63 12.25
N LYS A 152 4.52 23.78 11.28
CA LYS A 152 3.61 23.15 10.32
C LYS A 152 3.68 21.64 10.41
N ASN A 153 2.56 21.00 10.12
CA ASN A 153 2.47 19.56 9.90
C ASN A 153 2.30 19.29 8.41
N LEU A 154 2.76 18.13 7.98
CA LEU A 154 2.67 17.65 6.61
C LEU A 154 2.20 16.20 6.64
N ASP A 155 1.04 15.97 6.02
CA ASP A 155 0.48 14.65 5.78
C ASP A 155 0.75 14.28 4.32
N VAL A 156 1.44 13.17 4.10
CA VAL A 156 1.89 12.72 2.78
C VAL A 156 1.21 11.41 2.44
N GLY A 157 0.50 11.40 1.31
CA GLY A 157 -0.06 10.17 0.75
C GLY A 157 0.97 9.47 -0.12
N THR A 158 1.04 8.14 0.00
CA THR A 158 1.86 7.30 -0.87
C THR A 158 1.03 6.13 -1.40
N PHE A 159 1.46 5.56 -2.52
CA PHE A 159 0.90 4.34 -3.07
C PHE A 159 2.01 3.39 -3.51
N GLY A 160 1.92 2.12 -3.11
CA GLY A 160 2.81 1.07 -3.59
C GLY A 160 3.22 0.04 -2.54
N GLU A 161 4.35 -0.63 -2.78
CA GLU A 161 4.92 -1.66 -1.91
C GLU A 161 5.77 -1.01 -0.81
N ILE A 162 5.31 -1.10 0.45
CA ILE A 162 6.01 -0.46 1.59
C ILE A 162 7.36 -1.10 1.87
N GLY A 163 7.59 -2.35 1.44
CA GLY A 163 8.90 -2.99 1.54
C GLY A 163 10.02 -2.19 0.87
N ASP A 164 9.66 -1.39 -0.14
CA ASP A 164 10.57 -0.57 -0.94
C ASP A 164 10.67 0.88 -0.44
N TRP A 165 10.25 1.18 0.80
CA TRP A 165 10.23 2.53 1.35
C TRP A 165 11.57 3.28 1.24
N ASN A 166 12.71 2.57 1.28
CA ASN A 166 14.04 3.15 1.18
C ASN A 166 14.68 2.94 -0.21
N VAL A 167 13.91 2.54 -1.22
CA VAL A 167 14.38 2.39 -2.60
C VAL A 167 14.20 3.71 -3.33
N HIS A 168 15.27 4.15 -4.00
CA HIS A 168 15.31 5.43 -4.71
C HIS A 168 15.07 5.27 -6.22
N GLY A 169 14.66 6.37 -6.85
CA GLY A 169 14.51 6.48 -8.30
C GLY A 169 13.48 5.51 -8.89
N GLY A 170 13.67 5.18 -10.17
CA GLY A 170 12.72 4.35 -10.94
C GLY A 170 12.64 2.88 -10.54
N HIS A 171 13.43 2.43 -9.55
CA HIS A 171 13.36 1.09 -9.00
C HIS A 171 12.42 0.99 -7.80
N SER A 172 12.01 2.13 -7.22
CA SER A 172 11.05 2.14 -6.15
C SER A 172 9.71 1.56 -6.62
N GLN A 173 9.05 0.82 -5.74
CA GLN A 173 7.67 0.40 -5.94
C GLN A 173 6.69 1.20 -5.08
N ILE A 174 7.13 2.25 -4.40
CA ILE A 174 6.30 3.16 -3.62
C ILE A 174 6.57 4.62 -4.01
N PHE A 175 5.48 5.32 -4.32
CA PHE A 175 5.52 6.67 -4.87
C PHE A 175 4.62 7.63 -4.09
N VAL A 176 4.99 8.89 -4.07
CA VAL A 176 4.20 9.95 -3.45
C VAL A 176 3.01 10.29 -4.34
N THR A 177 1.81 10.29 -3.78
CA THR A 177 0.57 10.62 -4.51
C THR A 177 0.08 12.03 -4.26
N GLY A 178 0.68 12.74 -3.31
CA GLY A 178 0.30 14.11 -2.93
C GLY A 178 0.47 14.33 -1.44
N TRP A 179 0.19 15.55 -1.00
CA TRP A 179 0.35 15.92 0.40
C TRP A 179 -0.53 17.11 0.80
N THR A 180 -0.70 17.28 2.11
CA THR A 180 -1.42 18.40 2.71
C THR A 180 -0.58 19.02 3.81
N VAL A 181 -0.44 20.35 3.78
CA VAL A 181 0.25 21.13 4.81
C VAL A 181 -0.78 21.78 5.71
N THR A 182 -0.65 21.62 7.02
CA THR A 182 -1.51 22.26 8.02
C THR A 182 -0.67 23.01 9.06
N PRO A 183 -1.19 24.08 9.69
CA PRO A 183 -0.56 24.63 10.88
C PRO A 183 -0.53 23.56 11.98
N ALA A 184 0.59 23.46 12.70
CA ALA A 184 0.65 22.62 13.88
C ALA A 184 -0.13 23.29 15.02
N VAL A 185 -1.12 22.58 15.57
CA VAL A 185 -1.88 23.05 16.72
C VAL A 185 -0.97 22.95 17.95
N THR A 186 -0.47 24.08 18.41
CA THR A 186 0.16 24.20 19.72
C THR A 186 -0.92 24.05 20.79
N HIS A 187 -0.88 22.93 21.52
CA HIS A 187 -1.67 22.71 22.73
C HIS A 187 -0.92 23.22 23.97
#